data_AF-A0A956WMG8-F1
#
_entry.id   AF-A0A956WMG8-F1
#
_cell.length_a   1.000
_cell.length_b   1.000
_cell.length_c   1.000
_cell.angle_alpha   90.00
_cell.angle_beta   90.00
_cell.angle_gamma   90.00
#
_symmetry.space_group_name_H-M   'P 1'
#
loop_
_entity.id
_entity.type
_entity.pdbx_description
1 polymer ?
#
loop_
_entity_poly.entity_id
_entity_poly.type
_entity_poly.pdbx_seq_one_letter_code
_entity_poly.pdbx_strand_id
1 'polypeptide(L)'
;MASMQTFAGSGPVNPARNNSSRAFAHGARRSWQIRQILLLLAGLALYLVLSAWAEGGRSAALDHAARIMRFEQRAWFFVEPDIQHWLGRSETVIDVLGLLWFALTLPMLLLACVWLMARAPAIYFRLRNALALTTLTALLAHWLFPTAQPPAVPGSGIVHLPVVRDWPLPPFNEYAAMPSAQGGWVLATGLTVWIVARQAWWRWLVWAGIAATFVAAVATGQHLVLDLLTGGLIALIALGIVWHHARFRVWWREWMVPDASAPSMIATLRRDRWAAMTVLSLAALTGYLAVGWLIEPGFTDYWLYMMAQIIATIVAVIWLTHRFGPENGLHPITLSIVVLVTYLDTLGTAGDLYARYDVYDKITHTGGGAILAAAIYDLVASLRQRGAIRWRVSRQVSFAILLAILLGALWELYEFAGDAIFNTGRHSGRIDTLYDLISDSTGAIVAALLLAWVFRRGSTYPPAQDDVQRIGENGSEGCRPCLAAETPRRHPADRTSAPSARALKCSLHCGILAPIVLGVTVVAGGWVNPGYSQMRGTISDLWEQGRAHAEFVSAGLVLAGLLIILFGAGLHYAMPGQPRDVSLAFALYGVAIMGSGVFQDYASRPGRVLNLKGFLHNTWSWLAVGSLM
;
A
#
# COMPACT_ATOMS: atom_id res chain seq x y z
N MET A 1 -42.97 -17.96 -56.79
CA MET A 1 -43.30 -19.40 -56.92
C MET A 1 -42.83 -20.09 -55.64
N ALA A 2 -43.76 -20.78 -54.98
CA ALA A 2 -43.57 -21.66 -53.80
C ALA A 2 -42.54 -22.79 -54.11
N SER A 3 -41.90 -23.50 -53.17
CA SER A 3 -42.53 -24.31 -52.11
C SER A 3 -41.56 -24.82 -51.02
N MET A 4 -42.11 -24.92 -49.80
CA MET A 4 -41.80 -25.78 -48.64
C MET A 4 -41.09 -27.12 -48.91
N GLN A 5 -40.25 -27.55 -47.96
CA GLN A 5 -40.41 -28.86 -47.30
C GLN A 5 -39.75 -28.90 -45.90
N THR A 6 -40.58 -29.18 -44.91
CA THR A 6 -40.29 -29.52 -43.52
C THR A 6 -39.85 -30.99 -43.40
N PHE A 7 -38.85 -31.28 -42.55
CA PHE A 7 -38.68 -32.61 -41.95
C PHE A 7 -38.54 -32.48 -40.43
N ALA A 8 -39.62 -32.86 -39.74
CA ALA A 8 -39.62 -33.19 -38.34
C ALA A 8 -39.08 -34.61 -38.17
N GLY A 9 -38.10 -34.79 -37.29
CA GLY A 9 -37.55 -36.09 -36.90
C GLY A 9 -37.29 -36.11 -35.41
N SER A 10 -38.33 -36.26 -34.61
CA SER A 10 -38.25 -36.58 -33.18
C SER A 10 -37.91 -38.06 -33.00
N GLY A 11 -36.62 -38.40 -33.02
CA GLY A 11 -36.13 -39.71 -32.58
C GLY A 11 -36.16 -39.83 -31.04
N PRO A 12 -36.32 -41.04 -30.48
CA PRO A 12 -36.37 -41.24 -29.04
C PRO A 12 -35.03 -40.84 -28.40
N VAL A 13 -35.09 -39.97 -27.38
CA VAL A 13 -33.93 -39.57 -26.58
C VAL A 13 -33.44 -40.81 -25.82
N ASN A 14 -32.41 -41.46 -26.35
CA ASN A 14 -31.82 -42.66 -25.76
C ASN A 14 -31.11 -42.31 -24.44
N PRO A 15 -31.61 -42.74 -23.26
CA PRO A 15 -31.03 -42.38 -21.96
C PRO A 15 -29.59 -42.89 -21.79
N ALA A 16 -29.17 -43.90 -22.57
CA ALA A 16 -27.81 -44.44 -22.52
C ALA A 16 -26.74 -43.47 -23.06
N ARG A 17 -27.05 -42.62 -24.05
CA ARG A 17 -26.11 -41.60 -24.59
C ARG A 17 -25.90 -40.41 -23.65
N ASN A 18 -26.89 -40.12 -22.80
CA ASN A 18 -26.79 -39.06 -21.80
C ASN A 18 -25.95 -39.51 -20.58
N ASN A 19 -25.98 -40.81 -20.26
CA ASN A 19 -25.15 -41.39 -19.22
C ASN A 19 -23.68 -41.52 -19.62
N SER A 20 -23.36 -41.85 -20.88
CA SER A 20 -21.97 -41.93 -21.37
C SER A 20 -21.31 -40.56 -21.49
N SER A 21 -22.03 -39.53 -21.94
CA SER A 21 -21.53 -38.14 -22.00
C SER A 21 -21.35 -37.52 -20.61
N ARG A 22 -22.25 -37.80 -19.66
CA ARG A 22 -22.06 -37.43 -18.24
C ARG A 22 -20.90 -38.20 -17.59
N ALA A 23 -20.77 -39.50 -17.84
CA ALA A 23 -19.66 -40.31 -17.32
C ALA A 23 -18.31 -39.86 -17.89
N PHE A 24 -18.26 -39.47 -19.17
CA PHE A 24 -17.07 -38.92 -19.81
C PHE A 24 -16.71 -37.54 -19.26
N ALA A 25 -17.70 -36.65 -19.06
CA ALA A 25 -17.49 -35.35 -18.42
C ALA A 25 -17.05 -35.49 -16.94
N HIS A 26 -17.58 -36.49 -16.21
CA HIS A 26 -17.14 -36.82 -14.85
C HIS A 26 -15.73 -37.40 -14.82
N GLY A 27 -15.37 -38.28 -15.77
CA GLY A 27 -14.03 -38.84 -15.91
C GLY A 27 -12.98 -37.79 -16.25
N ALA A 28 -13.30 -36.88 -17.18
CA ALA A 28 -12.44 -35.76 -17.55
C ALA A 28 -12.27 -34.74 -16.40
N ARG A 29 -13.33 -34.49 -15.62
CA ARG A 29 -13.25 -33.62 -14.43
C ARG A 29 -12.42 -34.26 -13.32
N ARG A 30 -12.57 -35.56 -13.08
CA ARG A 30 -11.81 -36.30 -12.06
C ARG A 30 -10.32 -36.38 -12.40
N SER A 31 -9.98 -36.67 -13.66
CA SER A 31 -8.59 -36.70 -14.11
C SER A 31 -7.93 -35.32 -14.02
N TRP A 32 -8.67 -34.25 -14.34
CA TRP A 32 -8.22 -32.88 -14.15
C TRP A 32 -7.97 -32.57 -12.67
N GLN A 33 -8.89 -32.92 -11.75
CA GLN A 33 -8.73 -32.70 -10.31
C GLN A 33 -7.50 -33.42 -9.76
N ILE A 34 -7.27 -34.67 -10.15
CA ILE A 34 -6.08 -35.44 -9.73
C ILE A 34 -4.81 -34.73 -10.18
N ARG A 35 -4.72 -34.26 -11.43
CA ARG A 35 -3.56 -33.50 -11.91
C ARG A 35 -3.33 -32.21 -11.11
N GLN A 36 -4.40 -31.52 -10.70
CA GLN A 36 -4.27 -30.31 -9.88
C GLN A 36 -3.79 -30.63 -8.46
N ILE A 37 -4.28 -31.71 -7.84
CA ILE A 37 -3.81 -32.16 -6.53
C ILE A 37 -2.33 -32.55 -6.61
N LEU A 38 -1.93 -33.32 -7.62
CA LEU A 38 -0.54 -33.69 -7.83
C LEU A 38 0.36 -32.47 -8.02
N LEU A 39 -0.09 -31.46 -8.76
CA LEU A 39 0.65 -30.21 -8.95
C LEU A 39 0.82 -29.43 -7.63
N LEU A 40 -0.22 -29.36 -6.79
CA LEU A 40 -0.11 -28.74 -5.47
C LEU A 40 0.88 -29.49 -4.57
N LEU A 41 0.77 -30.82 -4.52
CA LEU A 41 1.66 -31.65 -3.71
C LEU A 41 3.11 -31.58 -4.20
N ALA A 42 3.33 -31.58 -5.52
CA ALA A 42 4.65 -31.39 -6.11
C ALA A 42 5.23 -30.01 -5.80
N GLY A 43 4.41 -28.95 -5.86
CA GLY A 43 4.81 -27.60 -5.48
C GLY A 43 5.17 -27.49 -4.00
N LEU A 44 4.39 -28.12 -3.12
CA LEU A 44 4.68 -28.18 -1.68
C LEU A 44 5.96 -28.95 -1.41
N ALA A 45 6.16 -30.11 -2.04
CA ALA A 45 7.38 -30.90 -1.90
C ALA A 45 8.60 -30.11 -2.39
N LEU A 46 8.50 -29.44 -3.55
CA LEU A 46 9.55 -28.59 -4.08
C LEU A 46 9.89 -27.44 -3.12
N TYR A 47 8.88 -26.78 -2.56
CA TYR A 47 9.09 -25.76 -1.54
C TYR A 47 9.85 -26.30 -0.32
N LEU A 48 9.44 -27.46 0.23
CA LEU A 48 10.10 -28.05 1.40
C LEU A 48 11.56 -28.39 1.11
N VAL A 49 11.85 -28.93 -0.08
CA VAL A 49 13.23 -29.23 -0.52
C VAL A 49 14.04 -27.96 -0.67
N LEU A 50 13.54 -26.97 -1.42
CA LEU A 50 14.26 -25.72 -1.67
C LEU A 50 14.48 -24.91 -0.39
N SER A 51 13.49 -24.92 0.52
CA SER A 51 13.62 -24.27 1.83
C SER A 51 14.70 -24.94 2.66
N ALA A 52 14.75 -26.28 2.66
CA ALA A 52 15.80 -27.02 3.36
C ALA A 52 17.20 -26.81 2.74
N TRP A 53 17.26 -26.57 1.43
CA TRP A 53 18.51 -26.33 0.69
C TRP A 53 19.01 -24.89 0.75
N ALA A 54 18.16 -23.93 1.16
CA ALA A 54 18.54 -22.53 1.28
C ALA A 54 19.47 -22.34 2.50
N GLU A 55 20.73 -22.77 2.39
CA GLU A 55 21.76 -22.52 3.38
C GLU A 55 22.23 -21.06 3.28
N GLY A 56 21.59 -20.19 4.08
CA GLY A 56 22.14 -18.88 4.40
C GLY A 56 23.27 -19.03 5.42
N GLY A 57 24.36 -18.26 5.27
CA GLY A 57 25.41 -18.23 6.28
C GLY A 57 24.82 -17.85 7.65
N ARG A 58 24.99 -18.72 8.65
CA ARG A 58 24.43 -18.56 10.01
C ARG A 58 24.66 -17.17 10.62
N SER A 59 25.85 -16.60 10.42
CA SER A 59 26.19 -15.25 10.91
C SER A 59 25.31 -14.18 10.26
N ALA A 60 25.22 -14.17 8.93
CA ALA A 60 24.37 -13.22 8.20
C ALA A 60 22.89 -13.35 8.60
N ALA A 61 22.40 -14.59 8.76
CA ALA A 61 21.02 -14.84 9.16
C ALA A 61 20.68 -14.29 10.55
N LEU A 62 21.59 -14.45 11.52
CA LEU A 62 21.46 -13.88 12.86
C LEU A 62 21.53 -12.36 12.84
N ASP A 63 22.44 -11.79 12.05
CA ASP A 63 22.59 -10.34 11.92
C ASP A 63 21.34 -9.69 11.32
N HIS A 64 20.79 -10.28 10.24
CA HIS A 64 19.54 -9.82 9.62
C HIS A 64 18.35 -9.92 10.59
N ALA A 65 18.19 -11.05 11.29
CA ALA A 65 17.15 -11.23 12.29
C ALA A 65 17.28 -10.20 13.43
N ALA A 66 18.51 -9.92 13.89
CA ALA A 66 18.75 -8.90 14.89
C ALA A 66 18.44 -7.47 14.38
N ARG A 67 18.67 -7.17 13.10
CA ARG A 67 18.27 -5.89 12.48
C ARG A 67 16.75 -5.74 12.44
N ILE A 68 16.03 -6.77 11.99
CA ILE A 68 14.57 -6.80 11.97
C ILE A 68 14.00 -6.62 13.38
N MET A 69 14.50 -7.38 14.35
CA MET A 69 14.06 -7.28 15.74
C MET A 69 14.30 -5.87 16.32
N ARG A 70 15.47 -5.26 16.05
CA ARG A 70 15.74 -3.88 16.45
C ARG A 70 14.82 -2.89 15.75
N PHE A 71 14.42 -3.14 14.51
CA PHE A 71 13.44 -2.33 13.80
C PHE A 71 12.07 -2.39 14.49
N GLU A 72 11.54 -3.58 14.80
CA GLU A 72 10.26 -3.71 15.52
C GLU A 72 10.30 -3.03 16.90
N GLN A 73 11.44 -3.12 17.60
CA GLN A 73 11.67 -2.44 18.87
C GLN A 73 11.65 -0.92 18.72
N ARG A 74 12.31 -0.38 17.68
CA ARG A 74 12.33 1.06 17.39
C ARG A 74 11.00 1.59 16.88
N ALA A 75 10.25 0.76 16.17
CA ALA A 75 8.91 1.04 15.67
C ALA A 75 7.81 0.77 16.71
N TRP A 76 8.19 0.40 17.94
CA TRP A 76 7.29 0.22 19.09
C TRP A 76 6.20 -0.85 18.89
N PHE A 77 6.46 -1.88 18.10
CA PHE A 77 5.54 -3.00 17.91
C PHE A 77 6.17 -4.38 18.19
N PHE A 78 7.35 -4.42 18.82
CA PHE A 78 7.96 -5.66 19.31
C PHE A 78 7.17 -6.25 20.50
N VAL A 79 6.08 -6.95 20.19
CA VAL A 79 5.08 -7.48 21.14
C VAL A 79 5.21 -8.99 21.36
N GLU A 80 6.06 -9.66 20.58
CA GLU A 80 6.24 -11.11 20.56
C GLU A 80 6.58 -11.70 21.94
N PRO A 81 7.53 -11.13 22.72
CA PRO A 81 7.85 -11.66 24.04
C PRO A 81 6.67 -11.51 25.02
N ASP A 82 5.91 -10.42 24.90
CA ASP A 82 4.76 -10.16 25.77
C ASP A 82 3.60 -11.12 25.44
N ILE A 83 3.35 -11.36 24.15
CA ILE A 83 2.37 -12.34 23.67
C ILE A 83 2.74 -13.73 24.18
N GLN A 84 4.00 -14.14 24.00
CA GLN A 84 4.47 -15.45 24.45
C GLN A 84 4.41 -15.58 25.97
N HIS A 85 4.80 -14.55 26.73
CA HIS A 85 4.73 -14.56 28.18
C HIS A 85 3.29 -14.61 28.71
N TRP A 86 2.38 -13.85 28.10
CA TRP A 86 0.97 -13.80 28.50
C TRP A 86 0.24 -15.11 28.20
N LEU A 87 0.36 -15.63 26.96
CA LEU A 87 -0.24 -16.90 26.56
C LEU A 87 0.42 -18.09 27.25
N GLY A 88 1.73 -17.98 27.55
CA GLY A 88 2.51 -18.98 28.28
C GLY A 88 2.06 -19.24 29.71
N ARG A 89 1.13 -18.44 30.26
CA ARG A 89 0.50 -18.69 31.57
C ARG A 89 -0.41 -19.92 31.59
N SER A 90 -0.84 -20.40 30.42
CA SER A 90 -1.66 -21.60 30.28
C SER A 90 -1.01 -22.58 29.33
N GLU A 91 -0.61 -23.73 29.86
CA GLU A 91 0.00 -24.80 29.05
C GLU A 91 -0.95 -25.30 27.97
N THR A 92 -2.23 -25.46 28.30
CA THR A 92 -3.26 -25.88 27.35
C THR A 92 -3.39 -24.91 26.18
N VAL A 93 -3.28 -23.61 26.41
CA VAL A 93 -3.34 -22.61 25.33
C VAL A 93 -2.13 -22.75 24.42
N ILE A 94 -0.93 -22.90 24.97
CA ILE A 94 0.29 -23.08 24.17
C ILE A 94 0.25 -24.38 23.36
N ASP A 95 -0.22 -25.48 23.94
CA ASP A 95 -0.34 -26.77 23.23
C ASP A 95 -1.37 -26.69 22.09
N VAL A 96 -2.50 -26.00 22.30
CA VAL A 96 -3.51 -25.77 21.25
C VAL A 96 -2.93 -24.90 20.13
N LEU A 97 -2.15 -23.86 20.46
CA LEU A 97 -1.48 -23.02 19.47
C LEU A 97 -0.39 -23.79 18.70
N GLY A 98 0.38 -24.63 19.40
CA GLY A 98 1.35 -25.54 18.79
C GLY A 98 0.70 -26.51 17.81
N LEU A 99 -0.40 -27.14 18.22
CA LEU A 99 -1.21 -28.01 17.37
C LEU A 99 -1.73 -27.25 16.13
N LEU A 100 -2.25 -26.04 16.34
CA LEU A 100 -2.77 -25.20 15.25
C LEU A 100 -1.68 -24.90 14.22
N TRP A 101 -0.51 -24.47 14.67
CA TRP A 101 0.60 -24.09 13.80
C TRP A 101 1.24 -25.29 13.11
N PHE A 102 1.76 -26.27 13.87
CA PHE A 102 2.58 -27.35 13.33
C PHE A 102 1.78 -28.49 12.69
N ALA A 103 0.55 -28.75 13.16
CA ALA A 103 -0.23 -29.90 12.69
C ALA A 103 -1.41 -29.51 11.80
N LEU A 104 -2.14 -28.44 12.12
CA LEU A 104 -3.42 -28.15 11.47
C LEU A 104 -3.31 -27.17 10.29
N THR A 105 -2.35 -26.24 10.30
CA THR A 105 -2.27 -25.16 9.30
C THR A 105 -2.16 -25.70 7.87
N LEU A 106 -1.21 -26.60 7.59
CA LEU A 106 -1.04 -27.18 6.25
C LEU A 106 -2.24 -28.04 5.80
N PRO A 107 -2.77 -28.99 6.61
CA PRO A 107 -3.98 -29.72 6.26
C PRO A 107 -5.18 -28.83 5.99
N MET A 108 -5.39 -27.78 6.79
CA MET A 108 -6.50 -26.83 6.59
C MET A 108 -6.37 -26.09 5.26
N LEU A 109 -5.15 -25.65 4.90
CA LEU A 109 -4.86 -25.03 3.61
C LEU A 109 -5.14 -25.97 2.44
N LEU A 110 -4.66 -27.21 2.52
CA LEU A 110 -4.88 -28.23 1.50
C LEU A 110 -6.38 -28.54 1.34
N LEU A 111 -7.11 -28.69 2.46
CA LEU A 111 -8.55 -28.92 2.45
C LEU A 111 -9.31 -27.75 1.81
N ALA A 112 -8.94 -26.52 2.13
CA ALA A 112 -9.51 -25.32 1.52
C ALA A 112 -9.24 -25.29 0.00
N CYS A 113 -8.02 -25.62 -0.44
CA CYS A 113 -7.68 -25.73 -1.85
C CYS A 113 -8.50 -26.82 -2.57
N VAL A 114 -8.64 -28.01 -1.99
CA VAL A 114 -9.46 -29.10 -2.54
C VAL A 114 -10.94 -28.71 -2.59
N TRP A 115 -11.44 -28.05 -1.55
CA TRP A 115 -12.81 -27.55 -1.52
C TRP A 115 -13.07 -26.49 -2.61
N LEU A 116 -12.16 -25.52 -2.76
CA LEU A 116 -12.21 -24.51 -3.84
C LEU A 116 -12.10 -25.16 -5.21
N MET A 117 -11.24 -26.16 -5.38
CA MET A 117 -11.12 -26.92 -6.63
C MET A 117 -12.43 -27.63 -7.00
N ALA A 118 -13.17 -28.14 -6.01
CA ALA A 118 -14.45 -28.80 -6.24
C ALA A 118 -15.59 -27.80 -6.52
N ARG A 119 -15.65 -26.69 -5.76
CA ARG A 119 -16.78 -25.74 -5.75
C ARG A 119 -16.61 -24.53 -6.65
N ALA A 120 -15.38 -24.05 -6.83
CA ALA A 120 -15.05 -22.85 -7.61
C ALA A 120 -13.71 -23.01 -8.36
N PRO A 121 -13.62 -23.88 -9.39
CA PRO A 121 -12.38 -24.18 -10.11
C PRO A 121 -11.65 -22.94 -10.63
N ALA A 122 -12.38 -21.95 -11.16
CA ALA A 122 -11.81 -20.71 -11.67
C ALA A 122 -11.13 -19.88 -10.58
N ILE A 123 -11.69 -19.86 -9.37
CA ILE A 123 -11.14 -19.15 -8.22
C ILE A 123 -9.94 -19.94 -7.65
N TYR A 124 -10.05 -21.26 -7.60
CA TYR A 124 -8.94 -22.14 -7.23
C TYR A 124 -7.69 -21.90 -8.09
N PHE A 125 -7.83 -21.77 -9.42
CA PHE A 125 -6.67 -21.48 -10.28
C PHE A 125 -5.97 -20.17 -9.94
N ARG A 126 -6.74 -19.13 -9.59
CA ARG A 126 -6.18 -17.83 -9.20
C ARG A 126 -5.43 -17.95 -7.87
N LEU A 127 -6.04 -18.60 -6.89
CA LEU A 127 -5.38 -18.88 -5.61
C LEU A 127 -4.10 -19.70 -5.81
N ARG A 128 -4.15 -20.81 -6.55
CA ARG A 128 -2.99 -21.67 -6.82
C ARG A 128 -1.83 -20.88 -7.43
N ASN A 129 -2.09 -20.03 -8.42
CA ASN A 129 -1.05 -19.21 -9.04
C ASN A 129 -0.51 -18.14 -8.09
N ALA A 130 -1.37 -17.53 -7.27
CA ALA A 130 -0.96 -16.57 -6.27
C ALA A 130 -0.10 -17.23 -5.18
N LEU A 131 -0.47 -18.43 -4.71
CA LEU A 131 0.34 -19.22 -3.78
C LEU A 131 1.72 -19.54 -4.38
N ALA A 132 1.77 -19.97 -5.65
CA ALA A 132 3.04 -20.23 -6.33
C ALA A 132 3.92 -18.97 -6.42
N LEU A 133 3.35 -17.82 -6.81
CA LEU A 133 4.07 -16.55 -6.88
C LEU A 133 4.55 -16.08 -5.50
N THR A 134 3.71 -16.25 -4.47
CA THR A 134 4.06 -15.95 -3.07
C THR A 134 5.25 -16.80 -2.64
N THR A 135 5.20 -18.11 -2.89
CA THR A 135 6.27 -19.05 -2.54
C THR A 135 7.57 -18.74 -3.26
N LEU A 136 7.54 -18.49 -4.58
CA LEU A 136 8.74 -18.16 -5.34
C LEU A 136 9.39 -16.86 -4.86
N THR A 137 8.57 -15.86 -4.53
CA THR A 137 9.05 -14.57 -4.00
C THR A 137 9.65 -14.74 -2.61
N ALA A 138 9.01 -15.53 -1.74
CA ALA A 138 9.53 -15.83 -0.41
C ALA A 138 10.85 -16.59 -0.47
N LEU A 139 10.96 -17.61 -1.32
CA LEU A 139 12.21 -18.37 -1.52
C LEU A 139 13.34 -17.49 -2.05
N LEU A 140 13.05 -16.59 -2.99
CA LEU A 140 14.03 -15.62 -3.49
C LEU A 140 14.49 -14.68 -2.36
N ALA A 141 13.56 -14.21 -1.53
CA ALA A 141 13.89 -13.39 -0.37
C ALA A 141 14.71 -14.15 0.68
N HIS A 142 14.41 -15.41 0.95
CA HIS A 142 15.20 -16.27 1.85
C HIS A 142 16.64 -16.46 1.34
N TRP A 143 16.83 -16.50 0.03
CA TRP A 143 18.15 -16.62 -0.59
C TRP A 143 18.94 -15.31 -0.55
N LEU A 144 18.29 -14.18 -0.85
CA LEU A 144 18.92 -12.86 -0.87
C LEU A 144 19.12 -12.25 0.53
N PHE A 145 18.25 -12.60 1.47
CA PHE A 145 18.19 -12.03 2.82
C PHE A 145 17.85 -13.12 3.84
N PRO A 146 18.75 -14.10 4.07
CA PRO A 146 18.52 -15.17 5.04
C PRO A 146 18.29 -14.56 6.41
N THR A 147 17.32 -15.07 7.16
CA THR A 147 16.87 -14.48 8.43
C THR A 147 16.61 -15.60 9.44
N ALA A 148 17.33 -15.58 10.55
CA ALA A 148 17.16 -16.54 11.63
C ALA A 148 15.82 -16.37 12.37
N GLN A 149 15.33 -17.45 12.95
CA GLN A 149 14.14 -17.42 13.81
C GLN A 149 14.37 -16.57 15.08
N PRO A 150 13.31 -15.94 15.64
CA PRO A 150 13.43 -15.02 16.77
C PRO A 150 14.19 -15.56 18.01
N PRO A 151 14.03 -16.82 18.44
CA PRO A 151 14.73 -17.36 19.59
C PRO A 151 16.25 -17.48 19.42
N ALA A 152 16.73 -17.53 18.18
CA ALA A 152 18.16 -17.64 17.89
C ALA A 152 18.90 -16.30 18.13
N VAL A 153 18.18 -15.18 18.18
CA VAL A 153 18.74 -13.85 18.37
C VAL A 153 18.99 -13.57 19.86
N PRO A 154 20.23 -13.24 20.28
CA PRO A 154 20.53 -12.92 21.66
C PRO A 154 19.69 -11.74 22.18
N GLY A 155 19.10 -11.90 23.37
CA GLY A 155 18.30 -10.85 24.00
C GLY A 155 16.88 -10.69 23.46
N SER A 156 16.39 -11.59 22.59
CA SER A 156 15.02 -11.56 22.08
C SER A 156 13.96 -11.72 23.18
N GLY A 157 14.28 -12.49 24.24
CA GLY A 157 13.31 -12.83 25.28
C GLY A 157 12.24 -13.83 24.82
N ILE A 158 12.41 -14.43 23.63
CA ILE A 158 11.50 -15.39 23.02
C ILE A 158 12.11 -16.79 23.18
N VAL A 159 11.32 -17.71 23.72
CA VAL A 159 11.68 -19.11 23.92
C VAL A 159 11.31 -19.92 22.68
N HIS A 160 12.20 -20.82 22.28
CA HIS A 160 11.93 -21.79 21.21
C HIS A 160 11.04 -22.93 21.71
N LEU A 161 9.74 -22.68 21.79
CA LEU A 161 8.76 -23.59 22.38
C LEU A 161 8.76 -25.01 21.81
N PRO A 162 8.96 -25.24 20.49
CA PRO A 162 8.97 -26.60 19.96
C PRO A 162 10.08 -27.47 20.52
N VAL A 163 11.24 -26.89 20.81
CA VAL A 163 12.37 -27.59 21.46
C VAL A 163 12.10 -27.80 22.94
N VAL A 164 11.48 -26.84 23.62
CA VAL A 164 11.15 -26.97 25.05
C VAL A 164 10.03 -27.99 25.31
N ARG A 165 9.12 -28.16 24.34
CA ARG A 165 7.93 -29.02 24.44
C ARG A 165 8.08 -30.37 23.71
N ASP A 166 9.24 -30.66 23.12
CA ASP A 166 9.52 -31.87 22.34
C ASP A 166 8.44 -32.15 21.26
N TRP A 167 7.98 -31.11 20.57
CA TRP A 167 6.97 -31.27 19.53
C TRP A 167 7.55 -31.91 18.26
N PRO A 168 6.79 -32.78 17.57
CA PRO A 168 7.22 -33.34 16.29
C PRO A 168 7.25 -32.24 15.23
N LEU A 169 8.44 -31.96 14.70
CA LEU A 169 8.65 -30.92 13.70
C LEU A 169 8.88 -31.54 12.32
N PRO A 170 8.23 -31.01 11.25
CA PRO A 170 8.64 -31.33 9.88
C PRO A 170 10.06 -30.80 9.64
N PRO A 171 10.78 -31.24 8.59
CA PRO A 171 12.03 -30.59 8.21
C PRO A 171 11.79 -29.10 7.93
N PHE A 172 12.43 -28.20 8.69
CA PHE A 172 12.33 -26.75 8.51
C PHE A 172 13.72 -26.10 8.55
N ASN A 173 13.83 -24.94 7.91
CA ASN A 173 15.07 -24.17 7.88
C ASN A 173 14.99 -23.02 8.90
N GLU A 174 15.86 -23.07 9.91
CA GLU A 174 15.95 -22.07 10.98
C GLU A 174 16.41 -20.68 10.49
N TYR A 175 16.92 -20.58 9.26
CA TYR A 175 17.46 -19.36 8.64
C TYR A 175 16.55 -18.76 7.56
N ALA A 176 15.30 -19.21 7.47
CA ALA A 176 14.31 -18.76 6.47
C ALA A 176 13.04 -18.20 7.14
N ALA A 177 13.18 -17.36 8.17
CA ALA A 177 12.04 -16.82 8.92
C ALA A 177 11.26 -15.74 8.15
N MET A 178 11.95 -14.76 7.56
CA MET A 178 11.34 -13.63 6.85
C MET A 178 11.55 -13.71 5.34
N PRO A 179 10.52 -13.54 4.51
CA PRO A 179 9.09 -13.43 4.84
C PRO A 179 8.45 -14.79 5.15
N SER A 180 7.37 -14.80 5.94
CA SER A 180 6.66 -16.04 6.26
C SER A 180 5.80 -16.51 5.07
N ALA A 181 6.30 -17.50 4.33
CA ALA A 181 5.56 -18.11 3.22
C ALA A 181 4.23 -18.71 3.69
N GLN A 182 4.24 -19.42 4.83
CA GLN A 182 3.04 -20.02 5.43
C GLN A 182 2.03 -18.94 5.86
N GLY A 183 2.48 -17.85 6.50
CA GLY A 183 1.62 -16.71 6.83
C GLY A 183 0.95 -16.11 5.59
N GLY A 184 1.70 -15.97 4.50
CA GLY A 184 1.16 -15.55 3.20
C GLY A 184 0.10 -16.52 2.64
N TRP A 185 0.34 -17.84 2.72
CA TRP A 185 -0.62 -18.84 2.24
C TRP A 185 -1.93 -18.84 3.04
N VAL A 186 -1.84 -18.71 4.36
CA VAL A 186 -2.99 -18.58 5.27
C VAL A 186 -3.83 -17.38 4.89
N LEU A 187 -3.20 -16.21 4.73
CA LEU A 187 -3.91 -14.99 4.36
C LEU A 187 -4.55 -15.11 2.97
N ALA A 188 -3.81 -15.55 1.95
CA ALA A 188 -4.33 -15.62 0.59
C ALA A 188 -5.47 -16.64 0.44
N THR A 189 -5.33 -17.80 1.08
CA THR A 189 -6.35 -18.86 1.07
C THR A 189 -7.58 -18.42 1.85
N GLY A 190 -7.39 -17.85 3.05
CA GLY A 190 -8.47 -17.31 3.86
C GLY A 190 -9.25 -16.24 3.12
N LEU A 191 -8.57 -15.23 2.56
CA LEU A 191 -9.24 -14.17 1.78
C LEU A 191 -10.00 -14.73 0.58
N THR A 192 -9.45 -15.73 -0.11
CA THR A 192 -10.14 -16.40 -1.22
C THR A 192 -11.39 -17.14 -0.75
N VAL A 193 -11.32 -17.85 0.38
CA VAL A 193 -12.48 -18.51 0.98
C VAL A 193 -13.53 -17.49 1.41
N TRP A 194 -13.11 -16.36 2.00
CA TRP A 194 -13.98 -15.25 2.38
C TRP A 194 -14.78 -14.68 1.20
N ILE A 195 -14.14 -14.54 0.03
CA ILE A 195 -14.80 -14.10 -1.22
C ILE A 195 -15.90 -15.08 -1.64
N VAL A 196 -15.66 -16.39 -1.53
CA VAL A 196 -16.61 -17.44 -1.93
C VAL A 196 -17.70 -17.66 -0.87
N ALA A 197 -17.40 -17.36 0.39
CA ALA A 197 -18.33 -17.53 1.51
C ALA A 197 -19.56 -16.62 1.35
N ARG A 198 -20.75 -17.24 1.39
CA ARG A 198 -22.04 -16.54 1.25
C ARG A 198 -22.62 -16.05 2.57
N GLN A 199 -22.27 -16.70 3.69
CA GLN A 199 -22.85 -16.40 5.01
C GLN A 199 -21.84 -15.58 5.84
N ALA A 200 -22.33 -14.57 6.56
CA ALA A 200 -21.48 -13.64 7.30
C ALA A 200 -20.66 -14.30 8.41
N TRP A 201 -21.19 -15.32 9.09
CA TRP A 201 -20.45 -16.01 10.15
C TRP A 201 -19.26 -16.81 9.62
N TRP A 202 -19.35 -17.42 8.43
CA TRP A 202 -18.21 -18.07 7.78
C TRP A 202 -17.10 -17.07 7.45
N ARG A 203 -17.47 -15.84 7.09
CA ARG A 203 -16.50 -14.77 6.84
C ARG A 203 -15.77 -14.36 8.11
N TRP A 204 -16.47 -14.27 9.24
CA TRP A 204 -15.86 -14.01 10.55
C TRP A 204 -14.97 -15.17 11.00
N LEU A 205 -15.40 -16.42 10.80
CA LEU A 205 -14.61 -17.60 11.13
C LEU A 205 -13.28 -17.63 10.36
N VAL A 206 -13.28 -17.22 9.09
CA VAL A 206 -12.05 -17.11 8.30
C VAL A 206 -11.08 -16.09 8.92
N TRP A 207 -11.57 -14.89 9.26
CA TRP A 207 -10.73 -13.88 9.92
C TRP A 207 -10.22 -14.34 11.28
N ALA A 208 -11.07 -15.01 12.07
CA ALA A 208 -10.66 -15.61 13.33
C ALA A 208 -9.59 -16.69 13.14
N GLY A 209 -9.70 -17.52 12.09
CA GLY A 209 -8.71 -18.52 11.74
C GLY A 209 -7.37 -17.91 11.34
N ILE A 210 -7.37 -16.89 10.47
CA ILE A 210 -6.15 -16.15 10.09
C ILE A 210 -5.47 -15.57 11.33
N ALA A 211 -6.22 -14.87 12.17
CA ALA A 211 -5.70 -14.27 13.40
C ALA A 211 -5.14 -15.33 14.36
N ALA A 212 -5.86 -16.44 14.56
CA ALA A 212 -5.41 -17.53 15.41
C ALA A 212 -4.11 -18.17 14.92
N THR A 213 -3.96 -18.38 13.60
CA THR A 213 -2.73 -18.92 13.02
C THR A 213 -1.55 -17.94 13.14
N PHE A 214 -1.79 -16.63 12.97
CA PHE A 214 -0.75 -15.61 13.14
C PHE A 214 -0.31 -15.51 14.61
N VAL A 215 -1.26 -15.50 15.54
CA VAL A 215 -0.97 -15.56 16.98
C VAL A 215 -0.21 -16.84 17.32
N ALA A 216 -0.59 -17.99 16.76
CA ALA A 216 0.12 -19.24 16.98
C ALA A 216 1.58 -19.18 16.50
N ALA A 217 1.83 -18.62 15.31
CA ALA A 217 3.18 -18.45 14.77
C ALA A 217 4.09 -17.61 15.68
N VAL A 218 3.56 -16.49 16.18
CA VAL A 218 4.27 -15.58 17.10
C VAL A 218 4.45 -16.23 18.47
N ALA A 219 3.36 -16.76 19.04
CA ALA A 219 3.36 -17.35 20.37
C ALA A 219 4.31 -18.55 20.47
N THR A 220 4.38 -19.38 19.42
CA THR A 220 5.32 -20.52 19.35
C THR A 220 6.78 -20.12 19.09
N GLY A 221 7.06 -18.82 18.92
CA GLY A 221 8.41 -18.30 18.71
C GLY A 221 8.99 -18.61 17.33
N GLN A 222 8.15 -18.83 16.31
CA GLN A 222 8.60 -19.18 14.97
C GLN A 222 8.85 -17.96 14.08
N HIS A 223 8.07 -16.90 14.29
CA HIS A 223 8.09 -15.71 13.47
C HIS A 223 7.95 -14.44 14.31
N LEU A 224 8.60 -13.37 13.86
CA LEU A 224 8.25 -12.01 14.26
C LEU A 224 6.95 -11.57 13.56
N VAL A 225 6.27 -10.56 14.10
CA VAL A 225 5.06 -10.00 13.49
C VAL A 225 5.38 -9.50 12.08
N LEU A 226 6.54 -8.87 11.87
CA LEU A 226 6.93 -8.37 10.56
C LEU A 226 7.13 -9.48 9.52
N ASP A 227 7.55 -10.69 9.92
CA ASP A 227 7.68 -11.84 9.02
C ASP A 227 6.32 -12.21 8.41
N LEU A 228 5.28 -12.22 9.26
CA LEU A 228 3.90 -12.54 8.89
C LEU A 228 3.27 -11.43 8.07
N LEU A 229 3.50 -10.17 8.43
CA LEU A 229 3.02 -9.01 7.68
C LEU A 229 3.62 -8.97 6.27
N THR A 230 4.93 -9.22 6.16
CA THR A 230 5.63 -9.23 4.87
C THR A 230 5.19 -10.40 4.00
N GLY A 231 5.05 -11.60 4.60
CA GLY A 231 4.47 -12.75 3.90
C GLY A 231 3.05 -12.50 3.42
N GLY A 232 2.22 -11.88 4.27
CA GLY A 232 0.87 -11.45 3.93
C GLY A 232 0.83 -10.43 2.79
N LEU A 233 1.69 -9.41 2.83
CA LEU A 233 1.80 -8.38 1.80
C LEU A 233 2.19 -8.98 0.45
N ILE A 234 3.21 -9.85 0.42
CA ILE A 234 3.61 -10.57 -0.80
C ILE A 234 2.42 -11.37 -1.35
N ALA A 235 1.67 -12.05 -0.48
CA ALA A 235 0.51 -12.83 -0.89
C ALA A 235 -0.63 -11.97 -1.44
N LEU A 236 -0.88 -10.80 -0.86
CA LEU A 236 -1.87 -9.83 -1.35
C LEU A 236 -1.46 -9.25 -2.70
N ILE A 237 -0.19 -8.90 -2.89
CA ILE A 237 0.35 -8.44 -4.18
C ILE A 237 0.19 -9.54 -5.23
N ALA A 238 0.57 -10.78 -4.89
CA ALA A 238 0.43 -11.92 -5.79
C ALA A 238 -1.03 -12.18 -6.17
N LEU A 239 -1.96 -12.12 -5.20
CA LEU A 239 -3.39 -12.20 -5.45
C LEU A 239 -3.86 -11.07 -6.37
N GLY A 240 -3.44 -9.83 -6.11
CA GLY A 240 -3.78 -8.65 -6.91
C GLY A 240 -3.34 -8.80 -8.37
N ILE A 241 -2.08 -9.19 -8.59
CA ILE A 241 -1.53 -9.48 -9.92
C ILE A 241 -2.39 -10.53 -10.62
N VAL A 242 -2.70 -11.65 -9.97
CA VAL A 242 -3.41 -12.77 -10.61
C VAL A 242 -4.89 -12.44 -10.85
N TRP A 243 -5.59 -11.84 -9.89
CA TRP A 243 -7.01 -11.49 -10.01
C TRP A 243 -7.24 -10.40 -11.04
N HIS A 244 -6.35 -9.41 -11.07
CA HIS A 244 -6.45 -8.29 -11.97
C HIS A 244 -5.69 -8.50 -13.26
N HIS A 245 -4.95 -9.60 -13.47
CA HIS A 245 -4.14 -9.81 -14.68
C HIS A 245 -4.87 -9.51 -15.99
N ALA A 246 -6.15 -9.87 -16.13
CA ALA A 246 -6.93 -9.52 -17.33
C ALA A 246 -7.16 -8.01 -17.46
N ARG A 247 -7.57 -7.34 -16.37
CA ARG A 247 -7.75 -5.89 -16.33
C ARG A 247 -6.43 -5.16 -16.45
N PHE A 248 -5.38 -5.63 -15.80
CA PHE A 248 -4.02 -5.13 -15.90
C PHE A 248 -3.50 -5.28 -17.32
N ARG A 249 -3.76 -6.39 -18.03
CA ARG A 249 -3.39 -6.51 -19.45
C ARG A 249 -4.13 -5.53 -20.35
N VAL A 250 -5.42 -5.29 -20.10
CA VAL A 250 -6.19 -4.28 -20.85
C VAL A 250 -5.68 -2.88 -20.51
N TRP A 251 -5.60 -2.53 -19.24
CA TRP A 251 -5.04 -1.27 -18.74
C TRP A 251 -3.61 -1.04 -19.26
N TRP A 252 -2.74 -2.04 -19.20
CA TRP A 252 -1.38 -1.98 -19.72
C TRP A 252 -1.39 -1.75 -21.23
N ARG A 253 -2.25 -2.42 -21.99
CA ARG A 253 -2.40 -2.12 -23.43
C ARG A 253 -2.89 -0.69 -23.65
N GLU A 254 -3.89 -0.22 -22.91
CA GLU A 254 -4.45 1.12 -23.05
C GLU A 254 -3.49 2.25 -22.60
N TRP A 255 -2.59 1.97 -21.66
CA TRP A 255 -1.70 2.97 -21.05
C TRP A 255 -0.25 2.90 -21.53
N MET A 256 0.26 1.71 -21.84
CA MET A 256 1.65 1.48 -22.24
C MET A 256 1.84 1.20 -23.72
N VAL A 257 0.82 0.70 -24.44
CA VAL A 257 0.92 0.48 -25.89
C VAL A 257 0.31 1.68 -26.60
N PRO A 258 1.10 2.48 -27.34
CA PRO A 258 0.57 3.59 -28.13
C PRO A 258 -0.45 3.09 -29.14
N ASP A 259 -1.51 3.86 -29.38
CA ASP A 259 -2.40 3.62 -30.53
C ASP A 259 -1.56 3.58 -31.80
N ALA A 260 -1.83 2.64 -32.71
CA ALA A 260 -1.05 2.48 -33.93
C ALA A 260 -1.06 3.73 -34.84
N SER A 261 -2.02 4.64 -34.62
CA SER A 261 -2.15 5.94 -35.29
C SER A 261 -1.44 7.09 -34.56
N ALA A 262 -0.95 6.89 -33.34
CA ALA A 262 -0.25 7.92 -32.58
C ALA A 262 1.15 8.20 -33.20
N PRO A 263 1.65 9.45 -33.14
CA PRO A 263 3.01 9.75 -33.57
C PRO A 263 4.01 8.89 -32.79
N SER A 264 5.12 8.47 -33.40
CA SER A 264 6.15 7.76 -32.64
C SER A 264 6.66 8.60 -31.46
N MET A 265 7.21 7.96 -30.42
CA MET A 265 7.83 8.68 -29.29
C MET A 265 8.89 9.68 -29.78
N ILE A 266 9.69 9.32 -30.79
CA ILE A 266 10.68 10.20 -31.43
C ILE A 266 10.01 11.40 -32.11
N ALA A 267 8.93 11.17 -32.86
CA ALA A 267 8.19 12.27 -33.52
C ALA A 267 7.55 13.21 -32.49
N THR A 268 7.09 12.68 -31.36
CA THR A 268 6.53 13.48 -30.27
C THR A 268 7.59 14.37 -29.62
N LEU A 269 8.75 13.79 -29.27
CA LEU A 269 9.88 14.56 -28.73
C LEU A 269 10.37 15.64 -29.71
N ARG A 270 10.41 15.35 -31.02
CA ARG A 270 10.79 16.36 -32.01
C ARG A 270 9.84 17.56 -32.07
N ARG A 271 8.57 17.37 -31.71
CA ARG A 271 7.56 18.44 -31.68
C ARG A 271 7.61 19.24 -30.38
N ASP A 272 7.86 18.58 -29.26
CA ASP A 272 8.00 19.24 -27.95
C ASP A 272 9.47 19.56 -27.66
N ARG A 273 9.88 20.78 -28.01
CA ARG A 273 11.25 21.26 -27.79
C ARG A 273 11.67 21.20 -26.32
N TRP A 274 10.77 21.40 -25.36
CA TRP A 274 11.11 21.42 -23.94
C TRP A 274 11.34 20.00 -23.42
N ALA A 275 10.50 19.06 -23.83
CA ALA A 275 10.70 17.65 -23.51
C ALA A 275 11.98 17.11 -24.16
N ALA A 276 12.28 17.46 -25.41
CA ALA A 276 13.53 17.09 -26.07
C ALA A 276 14.75 17.64 -25.34
N MET A 277 14.76 18.93 -24.99
CA MET A 277 15.85 19.54 -24.22
C MET A 277 16.04 18.88 -22.85
N THR A 278 14.94 18.54 -22.18
CA THR A 278 14.96 17.83 -20.89
C THR A 278 15.61 16.45 -21.05
N VAL A 279 15.18 15.65 -22.02
CA VAL A 279 15.73 14.32 -22.28
C VAL A 279 17.20 14.40 -22.66
N LEU A 280 17.60 15.35 -23.51
CA LEU A 280 19.01 15.55 -23.87
C LEU A 280 19.86 15.98 -22.67
N SER A 281 19.34 16.86 -21.81
CA SER A 281 20.03 17.32 -20.61
C SER A 281 20.22 16.20 -19.59
N LEU A 282 19.18 15.39 -19.35
CA LEU A 282 19.26 14.22 -18.47
C LEU A 282 20.16 13.13 -19.06
N ALA A 283 20.12 12.90 -20.37
CA ALA A 283 21.03 11.97 -21.05
C ALA A 283 22.50 12.42 -20.95
N ALA A 284 22.76 13.74 -21.02
CA ALA A 284 24.10 14.28 -20.80
C ALA A 284 24.57 14.04 -19.35
N LEU A 285 23.67 14.18 -18.37
CA LEU A 285 23.96 13.84 -16.97
C LEU A 285 24.23 12.34 -16.78
N THR A 286 23.50 11.48 -17.49
CA THR A 286 23.78 10.04 -17.55
C THR A 286 25.18 9.78 -18.11
N GLY A 287 25.55 10.47 -19.19
CA GLY A 287 26.88 10.42 -19.79
C GLY A 287 27.98 10.89 -18.82
N TYR A 288 27.73 11.96 -18.07
CA TYR A 288 28.65 12.46 -17.03
C TYR A 288 28.95 11.36 -15.99
N LEU A 289 27.93 10.70 -15.45
CA LEU A 289 28.14 9.64 -14.47
C LEU A 289 28.85 8.42 -15.10
N ALA A 290 28.49 8.04 -16.33
CA ALA A 290 29.15 6.92 -17.02
C ALA A 290 30.64 7.20 -17.26
N VAL A 291 30.98 8.40 -17.74
CA VAL A 291 32.37 8.83 -17.93
C VAL A 291 33.10 8.94 -16.60
N GLY A 292 32.46 9.48 -15.55
CA GLY A 292 33.02 9.55 -14.21
C GLY A 292 33.44 8.17 -13.69
N TRP A 293 32.59 7.17 -13.84
CA TRP A 293 32.88 5.80 -13.42
C TRP A 293 34.00 5.14 -14.26
N LEU A 294 34.08 5.45 -15.55
CA LEU A 294 35.15 4.95 -16.41
C LEU A 294 36.51 5.55 -16.06
N ILE A 295 36.55 6.83 -15.67
CA ILE A 295 37.79 7.52 -15.28
C ILE A 295 38.22 7.08 -13.88
N GLU A 296 37.30 7.07 -12.94
CA GLU A 296 37.54 6.71 -11.53
C GLU A 296 36.45 5.74 -11.06
N PRO A 297 36.69 4.42 -11.20
CA PRO A 297 35.78 3.41 -10.69
C PRO A 297 35.58 3.59 -9.18
N GLY A 298 34.36 3.97 -8.79
CA GLY A 298 34.03 4.28 -7.39
C GLY A 298 34.03 5.77 -7.04
N PHE A 299 34.04 6.71 -8.01
CA PHE A 299 33.92 8.15 -7.71
C PHE A 299 32.67 8.53 -6.90
N THR A 300 31.64 7.68 -6.89
CA THR A 300 30.49 7.79 -5.99
C THR A 300 29.95 6.42 -5.60
N ASP A 301 29.64 6.24 -4.32
CA ASP A 301 29.05 5.02 -3.76
C ASP A 301 27.63 4.74 -4.28
N TYR A 302 26.96 5.75 -4.85
CA TYR A 302 25.57 5.69 -5.28
C TYR A 302 25.39 5.64 -6.80
N TRP A 303 26.46 5.35 -7.55
CA TRP A 303 26.47 5.45 -9.02
C TRP A 303 25.31 4.72 -9.71
N LEU A 304 25.11 3.44 -9.36
CA LEU A 304 24.08 2.61 -9.98
C LEU A 304 22.67 3.12 -9.66
N TYR A 305 22.48 3.59 -8.44
CA TYR A 305 21.22 4.18 -7.99
C TYR A 305 20.90 5.45 -8.79
N MET A 306 21.87 6.36 -8.93
CA MET A 306 21.71 7.60 -9.68
C MET A 306 21.46 7.33 -11.17
N MET A 307 22.16 6.36 -11.76
CA MET A 307 21.90 5.87 -13.12
C MET A 307 20.47 5.42 -13.30
N ALA A 308 20.01 4.51 -12.43
CA ALA A 308 18.67 3.97 -12.50
C ALA A 308 17.61 5.08 -12.36
N GLN A 309 17.81 6.02 -11.44
CA GLN A 309 16.91 7.14 -11.20
C GLN A 309 16.82 8.10 -12.40
N ILE A 310 17.95 8.50 -12.99
CA ILE A 310 17.95 9.41 -14.15
C ILE A 310 17.32 8.71 -15.36
N ILE A 311 17.63 7.43 -15.59
CA ILE A 311 17.03 6.64 -16.68
C ILE A 311 15.52 6.52 -16.46
N ALA A 312 15.07 6.21 -15.24
CA ALA A 312 13.64 6.15 -14.91
C ALA A 312 12.96 7.51 -15.13
N THR A 313 13.62 8.61 -14.79
CA THR A 313 13.13 9.98 -15.01
C THR A 313 13.00 10.29 -16.51
N ILE A 314 14.01 9.93 -17.32
CA ILE A 314 13.95 10.05 -18.79
C ILE A 314 12.76 9.27 -19.35
N VAL A 315 12.61 7.99 -18.94
CA VAL A 315 11.50 7.15 -19.38
C VAL A 315 10.15 7.78 -18.98
N ALA A 316 10.03 8.29 -17.75
CA ALA A 316 8.82 8.95 -17.28
C ALA A 316 8.50 10.23 -18.07
N VAL A 317 9.48 11.10 -18.32
CA VAL A 317 9.30 12.33 -19.12
C VAL A 317 8.85 12.00 -20.55
N ILE A 318 9.52 11.05 -21.21
CA ILE A 318 9.16 10.66 -22.58
C ILE A 318 7.76 10.05 -22.59
N TRP A 319 7.47 9.14 -21.66
CA TRP A 319 6.17 8.47 -21.59
C TRP A 319 5.03 9.46 -21.30
N LEU A 320 5.17 10.34 -20.30
CA LEU A 320 4.16 11.33 -19.95
C LEU A 320 3.93 12.34 -21.09
N THR A 321 5.00 12.86 -21.68
CA THR A 321 4.91 13.80 -22.81
C THR A 321 4.25 13.13 -24.01
N HIS A 322 4.62 11.88 -24.32
CA HIS A 322 4.01 11.15 -25.42
C HIS A 322 2.53 10.84 -25.15
N ARG A 323 2.21 10.38 -23.94
CA ARG A 323 0.86 9.95 -23.57
C ARG A 323 -0.13 11.10 -23.46
N PHE A 324 0.32 12.25 -22.96
CA PHE A 324 -0.50 13.45 -22.70
C PHE A 324 -0.22 14.61 -23.67
N GLY A 325 0.59 14.38 -24.70
CA GLY A 325 0.92 15.36 -25.74
C GLY A 325 -0.30 16.03 -26.38
N PRO A 326 -1.40 15.30 -26.70
CA PRO A 326 -2.63 15.92 -27.22
C PRO A 326 -3.27 16.94 -26.26
N GLU A 327 -2.97 16.86 -24.96
CA GLU A 327 -3.45 17.77 -23.91
C GLU A 327 -2.36 18.71 -23.39
N ASN A 328 -1.37 18.99 -24.24
CA ASN A 328 -0.22 19.86 -23.94
C ASN A 328 0.79 19.28 -22.95
N GLY A 329 0.75 17.98 -22.68
CA GLY A 329 1.81 17.22 -22.01
C GLY A 329 2.23 17.78 -20.66
N LEU A 330 3.54 17.73 -20.40
CA LEU A 330 4.17 18.34 -19.23
C LEU A 330 4.48 19.82 -19.50
N HIS A 331 4.24 20.68 -18.51
CA HIS A 331 4.49 22.11 -18.64
C HIS A 331 6.02 22.41 -18.63
N PRO A 332 6.52 23.47 -19.29
CA PRO A 332 7.97 23.75 -19.34
C PRO A 332 8.57 24.03 -17.98
N ILE A 333 7.76 24.62 -17.08
CA ILE A 333 8.15 24.86 -15.68
C ILE A 333 8.38 23.52 -14.98
N THR A 334 7.47 22.55 -15.13
CA THR A 334 7.61 21.21 -14.58
C THR A 334 8.88 20.54 -15.10
N LEU A 335 9.10 20.58 -16.41
CA LEU A 335 10.30 20.04 -17.05
C LEU A 335 11.59 20.73 -16.57
N SER A 336 11.56 22.05 -16.37
CA SER A 336 12.70 22.82 -15.86
C SER A 336 13.02 22.48 -14.41
N ILE A 337 12.00 22.31 -13.57
CA ILE A 337 12.17 21.86 -12.18
C ILE A 337 12.77 20.45 -12.16
N VAL A 338 12.28 19.54 -13.01
CA VAL A 338 12.84 18.18 -13.15
C VAL A 338 14.32 18.24 -13.48
N VAL A 339 14.72 18.97 -14.53
CA VAL A 339 16.15 19.10 -14.90
C VAL A 339 16.96 19.68 -13.74
N LEU A 340 16.53 20.81 -13.17
CA LEU A 340 17.27 21.49 -12.11
C LEU A 340 17.51 20.58 -10.90
N VAL A 341 16.45 19.96 -10.39
CA VAL A 341 16.52 19.17 -9.16
C VAL A 341 17.28 17.85 -9.40
N THR A 342 17.11 17.20 -10.56
CA THR A 342 17.91 16.01 -10.89
C THR A 342 19.40 16.34 -11.00
N TYR A 343 19.76 17.52 -11.53
CA TYR A 343 21.15 17.99 -11.52
C TYR A 343 21.65 18.27 -10.10
N LEU A 344 20.86 18.94 -9.25
CA LEU A 344 21.23 19.21 -7.86
C LEU A 344 21.47 17.91 -7.08
N ASP A 345 20.56 16.96 -7.16
CA ASP A 345 20.70 15.62 -6.54
C ASP A 345 21.96 14.90 -7.05
N THR A 346 22.16 14.90 -8.37
CA THR A 346 23.26 14.18 -9.01
C THR A 346 24.62 14.78 -8.67
N LEU A 347 24.77 16.09 -8.85
CA LEU A 347 26.03 16.78 -8.56
C LEU A 347 26.28 16.90 -7.06
N GLY A 348 25.22 16.92 -6.26
CA GLY A 348 25.31 16.89 -4.81
C GLY A 348 25.95 15.59 -4.31
N THR A 349 25.50 14.47 -4.87
CA THR A 349 26.02 13.15 -4.50
C THR A 349 27.42 12.91 -5.07
N ALA A 350 27.65 13.26 -6.34
CA ALA A 350 28.96 13.10 -6.98
C ALA A 350 30.03 14.06 -6.43
N GLY A 351 29.61 15.24 -5.96
CA GLY A 351 30.49 16.28 -5.43
C GLY A 351 30.61 16.31 -3.91
N ASP A 352 30.01 15.35 -3.20
CA ASP A 352 29.99 15.26 -1.73
C ASP A 352 29.43 16.53 -1.05
N LEU A 353 28.42 17.15 -1.67
CA LEU A 353 27.82 18.40 -1.16
C LEU A 353 26.93 18.17 0.05
N TYR A 354 26.31 16.99 0.15
CA TYR A 354 25.49 16.61 1.31
C TYR A 354 26.30 16.57 2.61
N ALA A 355 27.56 16.13 2.55
CA ALA A 355 28.45 16.13 3.72
C ALA A 355 29.05 17.51 4.02
N ARG A 356 29.13 18.40 3.03
CA ARG A 356 29.77 19.72 3.16
C ARG A 356 28.81 20.82 3.61
N TYR A 357 27.53 20.71 3.23
CA TYR A 357 26.54 21.75 3.45
C TYR A 357 25.25 21.14 4.00
N ASP A 358 25.01 21.32 5.31
CA ASP A 358 23.82 20.78 6.00
C ASP A 358 22.49 21.19 5.35
N VAL A 359 22.44 22.36 4.70
CA VAL A 359 21.22 22.87 4.03
C VAL A 359 20.96 22.19 2.69
N TYR A 360 21.96 21.53 2.09
CA TYR A 360 21.86 20.97 0.75
C TYR A 360 20.76 19.92 0.64
N ASP A 361 20.69 19.06 1.65
CA ASP A 361 19.67 18.04 1.79
C ASP A 361 18.25 18.63 1.77
N LYS A 362 18.04 19.75 2.48
CA LYS A 362 16.74 20.45 2.51
C LYS A 362 16.38 21.11 1.19
N ILE A 363 17.38 21.55 0.42
CA ILE A 363 17.19 22.05 -0.95
C ILE A 363 16.69 20.92 -1.86
N THR A 364 17.28 19.73 -1.77
CA THR A 364 16.90 18.59 -2.59
C THR A 364 15.53 18.03 -2.22
N HIS A 365 15.17 18.00 -0.93
CA HIS A 365 13.80 17.69 -0.47
C HIS A 365 12.77 18.71 -0.99
N THR A 366 13.05 20.00 -0.86
CA THR A 366 12.20 21.06 -1.44
C THR A 366 12.03 20.86 -2.96
N GLY A 367 13.11 20.50 -3.66
CA GLY A 367 13.08 20.17 -5.08
C GLY A 367 12.24 18.94 -5.40
N GLY A 368 12.39 17.86 -4.63
CA GLY A 368 11.64 16.61 -4.78
C GLY A 368 10.13 16.83 -4.62
N GLY A 369 9.72 17.51 -3.55
CA GLY A 369 8.32 17.90 -3.34
C GLY A 369 7.76 18.76 -4.48
N ALA A 370 8.57 19.67 -5.03
CA ALA A 370 8.21 20.49 -6.18
C ALA A 370 8.02 19.67 -7.47
N ILE A 371 8.93 18.72 -7.78
CA ILE A 371 8.78 17.80 -8.93
C ILE A 371 7.46 17.05 -8.82
N LEU A 372 7.21 16.40 -7.67
CA LEU A 372 6.04 15.56 -7.48
C LEU A 372 4.75 16.37 -7.65
N ALA A 373 4.64 17.51 -6.97
CA ALA A 373 3.45 18.36 -7.08
C ALA A 373 3.25 18.90 -8.50
N ALA A 374 4.32 19.31 -9.20
CA ALA A 374 4.24 19.81 -10.56
C ALA A 374 3.78 18.73 -11.56
N ALA A 375 4.37 17.53 -11.48
CA ALA A 375 3.98 16.40 -12.33
C ALA A 375 2.53 15.95 -12.08
N ILE A 376 2.11 15.86 -10.81
CA ILE A 376 0.73 15.52 -10.45
C ILE A 376 -0.23 16.61 -10.94
N TYR A 377 0.14 17.88 -10.80
CA TYR A 377 -0.67 19.00 -11.28
C TYR A 377 -0.90 18.89 -12.79
N ASP A 378 0.15 18.67 -13.59
CA ASP A 378 0.04 18.54 -15.04
C ASP A 378 -0.80 17.32 -15.44
N LEU A 379 -0.58 16.17 -14.79
CA LEU A 379 -1.39 14.97 -15.03
C LEU A 379 -2.89 15.23 -14.82
N VAL A 380 -3.25 15.87 -13.71
CA VAL A 380 -4.66 16.22 -13.42
C VAL A 380 -5.17 17.28 -14.40
N ALA A 381 -4.31 18.21 -14.85
CA ALA A 381 -4.66 19.19 -15.88
C ALA A 381 -5.03 18.49 -17.19
N SER A 382 -4.21 17.54 -17.65
CA SER A 382 -4.44 16.76 -18.87
C SER A 382 -5.72 15.92 -18.75
N LEU A 383 -5.96 15.25 -17.61
CA LEU A 383 -7.20 14.50 -17.38
C LEU A 383 -8.44 15.40 -17.40
N ARG A 384 -8.33 16.65 -16.94
CA ARG A 384 -9.41 17.63 -17.03
C ARG A 384 -9.66 18.08 -18.47
N GLN A 385 -8.59 18.32 -19.24
CA GLN A 385 -8.70 18.69 -20.66
C GLN A 385 -9.36 17.57 -21.49
N ARG A 386 -9.08 16.31 -21.18
CA ARG A 386 -9.78 15.14 -21.77
C ARG A 386 -11.26 15.03 -21.40
N GLY A 387 -11.74 15.82 -20.43
CA GLY A 387 -13.09 15.67 -19.88
C GLY A 387 -13.28 14.43 -19.01
N ALA A 388 -12.20 13.69 -18.69
CA ALA A 388 -12.25 12.51 -17.83
C ALA A 388 -12.64 12.87 -16.38
N ILE A 389 -12.27 14.08 -15.94
CA ILE A 389 -12.64 14.63 -14.64
C ILE A 389 -13.16 16.07 -14.77
N ARG A 390 -14.15 16.44 -13.97
CA ARG A 390 -14.76 17.79 -13.94
C ARG A 390 -14.38 18.56 -12.67
N TRP A 391 -13.09 18.66 -12.39
CA TRP A 391 -12.57 19.30 -11.18
C TRP A 391 -12.32 20.79 -11.37
N ARG A 392 -12.64 21.59 -10.33
CA ARG A 392 -12.20 22.99 -10.25
C ARG A 392 -10.69 23.06 -10.05
N VAL A 393 -10.05 24.14 -10.50
CA VAL A 393 -8.59 24.35 -10.34
C VAL A 393 -8.17 24.26 -8.86
N SER A 394 -8.99 24.76 -7.93
CA SER A 394 -8.69 24.64 -6.50
C SER A 394 -8.57 23.19 -6.04
N ARG A 395 -9.43 22.28 -6.51
CA ARG A 395 -9.34 20.85 -6.18
C ARG A 395 -8.09 20.20 -6.78
N GLN A 396 -7.72 20.59 -8.00
CA GLN A 396 -6.48 20.12 -8.63
C GLN A 396 -5.25 20.55 -7.83
N VAL A 397 -5.17 21.82 -7.44
CA VAL A 397 -4.06 22.34 -6.61
C VAL A 397 -3.98 21.59 -5.28
N SER A 398 -5.10 21.49 -4.56
CA SER A 398 -5.13 20.79 -3.26
C SER A 398 -4.75 19.32 -3.41
N PHE A 399 -5.22 18.64 -4.46
CA PHE A 399 -4.89 17.24 -4.70
C PHE A 399 -3.40 17.04 -5.01
N ALA A 400 -2.82 17.90 -5.86
CA ALA A 400 -1.39 17.84 -6.19
C ALA A 400 -0.50 18.04 -4.96
N ILE A 401 -0.83 19.01 -4.09
CA ILE A 401 -0.10 19.26 -2.85
C ILE A 401 -0.22 18.07 -1.90
N LEU A 402 -1.45 17.61 -1.62
CA LEU A 402 -1.68 16.55 -0.63
C LEU A 402 -1.05 15.22 -1.07
N LEU A 403 -1.13 14.89 -2.35
CA LEU A 403 -0.52 13.66 -2.87
C LEU A 403 1.01 13.77 -2.88
N ALA A 404 1.59 14.92 -3.19
CA ALA A 404 3.04 15.12 -3.10
C ALA A 404 3.56 15.00 -1.66
N ILE A 405 2.86 15.61 -0.67
CA ILE A 405 3.21 15.49 0.75
C ILE A 405 3.11 14.03 1.22
N LEU A 406 2.07 13.30 0.80
CA LEU A 406 1.94 11.88 1.11
C LEU A 406 3.13 11.07 0.55
N LEU A 407 3.53 11.33 -0.69
CA LEU A 407 4.66 10.64 -1.31
C LEU A 407 6.00 11.01 -0.64
N GLY A 408 6.19 12.26 -0.21
CA GLY A 408 7.33 12.67 0.61
C GLY A 408 7.36 11.95 1.96
N ALA A 409 6.22 11.83 2.64
CA ALA A 409 6.14 11.05 3.88
C ALA A 409 6.43 9.55 3.68
N LEU A 410 6.06 8.99 2.53
CA LEU A 410 6.42 7.62 2.18
C LEU A 410 7.92 7.47 1.87
N TRP A 411 8.56 8.52 1.34
CA TRP A 411 10.01 8.57 1.14
C TRP A 411 10.77 8.53 2.47
N GLU A 412 10.38 9.36 3.43
CA GLU A 412 10.96 9.35 4.79
C GLU A 412 10.82 7.99 5.48
N LEU A 413 9.65 7.36 5.33
CA LEU A 413 9.42 6.02 5.86
C LEU A 413 10.33 4.98 5.19
N TYR A 414 10.56 5.12 3.89
CA TYR A 414 11.49 4.29 3.14
C TYR A 414 12.93 4.46 3.64
N GLU A 415 13.39 5.68 3.90
CA GLU A 415 14.74 5.91 4.43
C GLU A 415 14.93 5.34 5.83
N PHE A 416 13.96 5.59 6.72
CA PHE A 416 13.97 5.01 8.06
C PHE A 416 13.99 3.48 8.04
N ALA A 417 13.14 2.86 7.22
CA ALA A 417 13.08 1.40 7.09
C ALA A 417 14.34 0.84 6.42
N GLY A 418 14.85 1.52 5.38
CA GLY A 418 16.09 1.19 4.68
C GLY A 418 17.28 1.13 5.61
N ASP A 419 17.44 2.13 6.46
CA ASP A 419 18.53 2.19 7.43
C ASP A 419 18.39 1.18 8.55
N ALA A 420 17.19 0.99 9.07
CA ALA A 420 16.98 0.07 10.17
C ALA A 420 17.19 -1.40 9.76
N ILE A 421 16.80 -1.77 8.53
CA ILE A 421 16.82 -3.16 8.06
C ILE A 421 18.08 -3.44 7.24
N PHE A 422 18.43 -2.55 6.31
CA PHE A 422 19.51 -2.75 5.34
C PHE A 422 20.76 -1.90 5.61
N ASN A 423 20.72 -0.99 6.59
CA ASN A 423 21.83 -0.08 6.92
C ASN A 423 22.27 0.76 5.73
N THR A 424 21.31 1.38 5.04
CA THR A 424 21.55 2.17 3.82
C THR A 424 22.28 3.50 4.03
N GLY A 425 22.37 4.00 5.27
CA GLY A 425 23.01 5.25 5.65
C GLY A 425 22.28 6.52 5.20
N ARG A 426 20.95 6.46 4.99
CA ARG A 426 20.13 7.56 4.44
C ARG A 426 19.40 8.38 5.49
N HIS A 427 19.02 7.80 6.63
CA HIS A 427 18.21 8.46 7.64
C HIS A 427 19.11 9.10 8.72
N SER A 428 19.08 10.44 8.81
CA SER A 428 19.90 11.20 9.76
C SER A 428 19.19 11.54 11.07
N GLY A 429 17.98 11.01 11.29
CA GLY A 429 17.25 11.09 12.55
C GLY A 429 15.90 11.79 12.46
N ARG A 430 15.14 11.75 13.57
CA ARG A 430 13.75 12.26 13.60
C ARG A 430 13.62 13.76 13.32
N ILE A 431 14.60 14.57 13.74
CA ILE A 431 14.58 16.01 13.52
C ILE A 431 14.85 16.33 12.05
N ASP A 432 15.72 15.54 11.43
CA ASP A 432 16.06 15.62 10.02
C ASP A 432 14.80 15.39 9.18
N THR A 433 14.18 14.21 9.35
CA THR A 433 12.91 13.83 8.73
C THR A 433 11.80 14.87 8.92
N LEU A 434 11.71 15.51 10.10
CA LEU A 434 10.72 16.57 10.30
C LEU A 434 10.99 17.78 9.39
N TYR A 435 12.24 18.21 9.28
CA TYR A 435 12.62 19.30 8.38
C TYR A 435 12.51 18.90 6.91
N ASP A 436 12.70 17.64 6.56
CA ASP A 436 12.48 17.12 5.20
C ASP A 436 11.02 17.18 4.81
N LEU A 437 10.12 16.74 5.69
CA LEU A 437 8.68 16.86 5.46
C LEU A 437 8.22 18.32 5.30
N ILE A 438 8.82 19.25 6.07
CA ILE A 438 8.55 20.69 5.92
C ILE A 438 9.07 21.19 4.57
N SER A 439 10.25 20.76 4.16
CA SER A 439 10.90 21.14 2.90
C SER A 439 10.11 20.62 1.70
N ASP A 440 9.77 19.33 1.69
CA ASP A 440 8.90 18.67 0.71
C ASP A 440 7.55 19.41 0.59
N SER A 441 6.91 19.70 1.72
CA SER A 441 5.63 20.42 1.76
C SER A 441 5.75 21.81 1.17
N THR A 442 6.83 22.52 1.47
CA THR A 442 7.09 23.86 0.96
C THR A 442 7.25 23.83 -0.56
N GLY A 443 8.07 22.92 -1.07
CA GLY A 443 8.27 22.70 -2.51
C GLY A 443 6.96 22.37 -3.23
N ALA A 444 6.18 21.47 -2.67
CA ALA A 444 4.89 21.05 -3.22
C ALA A 444 3.89 22.22 -3.34
N ILE A 445 3.77 23.03 -2.27
CA ILE A 445 2.88 24.19 -2.24
C ILE A 445 3.33 25.23 -3.27
N VAL A 446 4.61 25.59 -3.29
CA VAL A 446 5.16 26.61 -4.20
C VAL A 446 4.96 26.20 -5.66
N ALA A 447 5.32 24.97 -6.02
CA ALA A 447 5.20 24.48 -7.40
C ALA A 447 3.73 24.43 -7.88
N ALA A 448 2.83 23.89 -7.06
CA ALA A 448 1.41 23.78 -7.42
C ALA A 448 0.74 25.16 -7.56
N LEU A 449 1.07 26.12 -6.68
CA LEU A 449 0.56 27.49 -6.76
C LEU A 449 1.14 28.25 -7.96
N LEU A 450 2.43 28.08 -8.25
CA LEU A 450 3.08 28.66 -9.42
C LEU A 450 2.40 28.20 -10.71
N LEU A 451 2.21 26.88 -10.88
CA LEU A 451 1.51 26.34 -12.04
C LEU A 451 0.06 26.85 -12.09
N ALA A 452 -0.66 26.86 -10.97
CA ALA A 452 -2.03 27.41 -10.94
C ALA A 452 -2.11 28.88 -11.34
N TRP A 453 -1.12 29.69 -10.95
CA TRP A 453 -1.02 31.09 -11.32
C TRP A 453 -0.73 31.26 -12.81
N VAL A 454 0.22 30.50 -13.37
CA VAL A 454 0.55 30.52 -14.81
C VAL A 454 -0.64 30.07 -15.65
N PHE A 455 -1.31 28.98 -15.28
CA PHE A 455 -2.50 28.48 -15.97
C PHE A 455 -3.67 29.47 -15.94
N ARG A 456 -3.82 30.25 -14.85
CA ARG A 456 -4.85 31.29 -14.75
C ARG A 456 -4.58 32.50 -15.64
N ARG A 457 -3.31 32.81 -15.93
CA ARG A 457 -2.91 33.97 -16.75
C ARG A 457 -2.99 33.72 -18.26
N GLY A 458 -3.56 32.60 -18.70
CA GLY A 458 -3.82 32.36 -20.11
C GLY A 458 -2.60 31.94 -20.91
N SER A 459 -1.55 31.38 -20.26
CA SER A 459 -0.54 30.61 -20.99
C SER A 459 -1.14 29.27 -21.41
N THR A 460 -2.17 29.29 -22.25
CA THR A 460 -2.29 28.28 -23.29
C THR A 460 -1.00 28.38 -24.08
N TYR A 461 -0.24 27.28 -24.12
CA TYR A 461 0.83 27.14 -25.11
C TYR A 461 0.36 27.68 -26.46
N PRO A 462 1.24 28.30 -27.27
CA PRO A 462 0.88 28.58 -28.66
C PRO A 462 0.39 27.26 -29.26
N PRO A 463 -0.83 27.22 -29.82
CA PRO A 463 -1.31 26.02 -30.47
C PRO A 463 -0.22 25.59 -31.45
N ALA A 464 0.09 24.30 -31.50
CA ALA A 464 0.94 23.75 -32.54
C ALA A 464 0.40 24.30 -33.88
N GLN A 465 1.16 25.20 -34.48
CA GLN A 465 0.88 25.70 -35.82
C GLN A 465 0.96 24.48 -36.71
N ASP A 466 -0.19 23.92 -37.09
CA ASP A 466 -0.41 23.18 -38.34
C ASP A 466 -1.84 22.63 -38.55
N ASP A 467 -2.78 22.73 -37.60
CA ASP A 467 -4.15 22.18 -37.81
C ASP A 467 -5.28 23.20 -37.98
N VAL A 468 -4.98 24.51 -38.01
CA VAL A 468 -6.03 25.56 -38.15
C VAL A 468 -6.60 25.68 -39.58
N GLN A 469 -6.03 24.99 -40.57
CA GLN A 469 -6.54 25.02 -41.95
C GLN A 469 -7.40 23.81 -42.37
N ARG A 470 -7.66 22.83 -41.51
CA ARG A 470 -8.45 21.63 -41.90
C ARG A 470 -9.84 21.49 -41.28
N ILE A 471 -10.29 22.44 -40.46
CA ILE A 471 -11.63 22.39 -39.82
C ILE A 471 -12.44 23.62 -40.23
N GLY A 472 -12.37 23.99 -41.49
CA GLY A 472 -13.12 25.09 -42.07
C GLY A 472 -13.65 24.72 -43.43
N GLU A 473 -14.34 23.60 -43.56
CA GLU A 473 -15.25 23.23 -44.66
C GLU A 473 -15.67 21.77 -44.49
N ASN A 474 -16.86 21.58 -43.89
CA ASN A 474 -17.76 20.41 -43.96
C ASN A 474 -18.31 20.05 -42.59
N GLY A 475 -19.61 20.25 -42.39
CA GLY A 475 -20.33 19.71 -41.24
C GLY A 475 -21.38 20.64 -40.63
N SER A 476 -22.07 21.45 -41.43
CA SER A 476 -23.42 21.87 -41.06
C SER A 476 -24.34 20.66 -41.19
N GLU A 477 -24.65 19.99 -40.07
CA GLU A 477 -25.93 19.33 -39.76
C GLU A 477 -25.79 18.32 -38.62
N GLY A 478 -26.68 18.41 -37.63
CA GLY A 478 -27.08 17.26 -36.82
C GLY A 478 -26.32 17.02 -35.50
N CYS A 479 -26.72 17.71 -34.43
CA CYS A 479 -27.22 17.06 -33.20
C CYS A 479 -27.53 18.11 -32.11
N ARG A 480 -28.82 18.24 -31.78
CA ARG A 480 -29.29 18.92 -30.56
C ARG A 480 -28.85 18.11 -29.34
N PRO A 481 -28.40 18.73 -28.23
CA PRO A 481 -28.16 18.00 -26.99
C PRO A 481 -29.50 17.71 -26.31
N CYS A 482 -30.09 16.55 -26.60
CA CYS A 482 -31.03 15.91 -25.69
C CYS A 482 -30.21 15.24 -24.58
N LEU A 483 -29.98 15.93 -23.47
CA LEU A 483 -29.63 15.36 -22.17
C LEU A 483 -29.89 16.43 -21.09
N ALA A 484 -31.16 16.79 -20.94
CA ALA A 484 -31.65 17.25 -19.66
C ALA A 484 -31.48 16.05 -18.70
N ALA A 485 -30.46 16.11 -17.84
CA ALA A 485 -30.31 15.16 -16.76
C ALA A 485 -31.56 15.28 -15.88
N GLU A 486 -32.49 14.33 -16.02
CA GLU A 486 -33.53 14.10 -15.04
C GLU A 486 -32.85 13.84 -13.69
N THR A 487 -32.79 14.86 -12.86
CA THR A 487 -32.59 14.67 -11.42
C THR A 487 -33.63 13.67 -10.94
N PRO A 488 -33.24 12.56 -10.27
CA PRO A 488 -34.21 11.59 -9.79
C PRO A 488 -35.21 12.31 -8.89
N ARG A 489 -36.49 12.34 -9.28
CA ARG A 489 -37.57 12.81 -8.42
C ARG A 489 -37.60 11.87 -7.21
N ARG A 490 -37.13 12.36 -6.06
CA ARG A 490 -37.24 11.64 -4.78
C ARG A 490 -38.71 11.29 -4.53
N HIS A 491 -38.98 10.01 -4.27
CA HIS A 491 -40.28 9.59 -3.74
C HIS A 491 -40.56 10.35 -2.42
N PRO A 492 -41.80 10.82 -2.18
CA PRO A 492 -42.13 11.63 -0.99
C PRO A 492 -41.96 10.88 0.35
N ALA A 493 -41.82 9.56 0.31
CA ALA A 493 -41.79 8.69 1.49
C ALA A 493 -40.41 8.58 2.19
N ASP A 494 -39.35 9.18 1.64
CA ASP A 494 -37.97 9.04 2.19
C ASP A 494 -37.44 10.33 2.85
N ARG A 495 -38.34 11.27 3.21
CA ARG A 495 -37.96 12.58 3.79
C ARG A 495 -37.85 12.59 5.32
N THR A 496 -38.16 11.49 6.01
CA THR A 496 -38.33 11.51 7.49
C THR A 496 -37.06 11.20 8.28
N SER A 497 -35.93 10.87 7.64
CA SER A 497 -34.67 10.51 8.33
C SER A 497 -33.43 11.29 7.88
N ALA A 498 -33.55 12.20 6.92
CA ALA A 498 -32.41 12.98 6.43
C ALA A 498 -32.10 14.15 7.40
N PRO A 499 -30.86 14.30 7.90
CA PRO A 499 -30.50 15.39 8.80
C PRO A 499 -30.69 16.75 8.11
N SER A 500 -31.02 17.77 8.92
CA SER A 500 -31.22 19.13 8.40
C SER A 500 -29.94 19.69 7.76
N ALA A 501 -30.07 20.62 6.81
CA ALA A 501 -28.91 21.28 6.19
C ALA A 501 -28.01 22.00 7.21
N ARG A 502 -28.58 22.45 8.34
CA ARG A 502 -27.81 22.98 9.48
C ARG A 502 -27.02 21.89 10.18
N ALA A 503 -27.64 20.74 10.48
CA ALA A 503 -26.95 19.60 11.10
C ALA A 503 -25.79 19.09 10.22
N LEU A 504 -25.97 19.06 8.90
CA LEU A 504 -24.91 18.69 7.96
C LEU A 504 -23.73 19.67 7.98
N LYS A 505 -24.00 20.98 8.01
CA LYS A 505 -22.95 22.01 8.14
C LYS A 505 -22.22 21.90 9.48
N CYS A 506 -22.94 21.68 10.58
CA CYS A 506 -22.32 21.47 11.90
C CYS A 506 -21.38 20.26 11.90
N SER A 507 -21.80 19.15 11.28
CA SER A 507 -20.95 17.97 11.13
C SER A 507 -19.70 18.25 10.30
N LEU A 508 -19.80 19.00 9.19
CA LEU A 508 -18.62 19.40 8.41
C LEU A 508 -17.66 20.28 9.22
N HIS A 509 -18.16 21.17 10.07
CA HIS A 509 -17.32 21.94 10.99
C HIS A 509 -16.62 21.06 12.02
N CYS A 510 -17.24 19.96 12.46
CA CYS A 510 -16.58 18.99 13.35
C CYS A 510 -15.31 18.41 12.71
N GLY A 511 -15.30 18.18 11.38
CA GLY A 511 -14.12 17.72 10.65
C GLY A 511 -12.96 18.73 10.62
N ILE A 512 -13.26 20.03 10.70
CA ILE A 512 -12.25 21.10 10.80
C ILE A 512 -11.79 21.26 12.24
N LEU A 513 -12.70 21.20 13.20
CA LEU A 513 -12.42 21.40 14.63
C LEU A 513 -11.64 20.23 15.24
N ALA A 514 -11.93 19.00 14.84
CA ALA A 514 -11.27 17.80 15.37
C ALA A 514 -9.73 17.87 15.36
N PRO A 515 -9.05 18.11 14.22
CA PRO A 515 -7.58 18.20 14.20
C PRO A 515 -7.05 19.41 14.98
N ILE A 516 -7.80 20.51 15.06
CA ILE A 516 -7.43 21.68 15.87
C ILE A 516 -7.47 21.35 17.35
N VAL A 517 -8.56 20.71 17.82
CA VAL A 517 -8.69 20.27 19.21
C VAL A 517 -7.58 19.30 19.57
N LEU A 518 -7.30 18.32 18.71
CA LEU A 518 -6.21 17.36 18.91
C LEU A 518 -4.85 18.08 19.01
N GLY A 519 -4.53 18.97 18.07
CA GLY A 519 -3.28 19.72 18.05
C GLY A 519 -3.10 20.61 19.28
N VAL A 520 -4.15 21.37 19.66
CA VAL A 520 -4.14 22.19 20.88
C VAL A 520 -3.96 21.33 22.12
N THR A 521 -4.64 20.19 22.21
CA THR A 521 -4.52 19.25 23.33
C THR A 521 -3.09 18.76 23.49
N VAL A 522 -2.44 18.35 22.40
CA VAL A 522 -1.07 17.85 22.42
C VAL A 522 -0.08 18.97 22.78
N VAL A 523 -0.20 20.14 22.15
CA VAL A 523 0.71 21.27 22.39
C VAL A 523 0.59 21.78 23.83
N ALA A 524 -0.64 22.09 24.27
CA ALA A 524 -0.90 22.55 25.63
C ALA A 524 -0.56 21.48 26.66
N GLY A 525 -0.86 20.21 26.36
CA GLY A 525 -0.50 19.06 27.19
C GLY A 525 1.00 19.00 27.46
N GLY A 526 1.84 19.25 26.45
CA GLY A 526 3.28 19.30 26.63
C GLY A 526 3.78 20.52 27.38
N TRP A 527 3.11 21.67 27.28
CA TRP A 527 3.47 22.85 28.08
C TRP A 527 3.15 22.69 29.57
N VAL A 528 2.06 22.00 29.91
CA VAL A 528 1.66 21.76 31.30
C VAL A 528 2.36 20.56 31.95
N ASN A 529 3.16 19.80 31.19
CA ASN A 529 3.92 18.65 31.68
C ASN A 529 5.44 18.93 31.65
N PRO A 530 6.04 19.37 32.78
CA PRO A 530 7.48 19.61 32.87
C PRO A 530 8.27 18.35 32.51
N GLY A 531 9.24 18.48 31.60
CA GLY A 531 10.07 17.37 31.13
C GLY A 531 9.51 16.59 29.94
N TYR A 532 8.28 16.88 29.50
CA TYR A 532 7.80 16.38 28.21
C TYR A 532 8.43 17.17 27.06
N SER A 533 8.84 16.47 26.01
CA SER A 533 9.35 17.08 24.79
C SER A 533 8.46 16.64 23.63
N GLN A 534 7.84 17.61 22.95
CA GLN A 534 7.06 17.37 21.72
C GLN A 534 7.88 16.67 20.62
N MET A 535 9.21 16.76 20.69
CA MET A 535 10.12 16.17 19.71
C MET A 535 10.59 14.76 20.09
N ARG A 536 10.50 14.37 21.36
CA ARG A 536 11.04 13.09 21.86
C ARG A 536 9.98 12.17 22.46
N GLY A 537 9.01 12.75 23.15
CA GLY A 537 7.92 12.03 23.77
C GLY A 537 6.83 11.67 22.77
N THR A 538 6.12 10.58 23.04
CA THR A 538 4.93 10.19 22.30
C THR A 538 3.73 11.02 22.76
N ILE A 539 2.63 11.04 21.99
CA ILE A 539 1.38 11.66 22.46
C ILE A 539 0.89 10.93 23.73
N SER A 540 1.05 9.60 23.81
CA SER A 540 0.67 8.79 24.98
C SER A 540 1.40 9.17 26.26
N ASP A 541 2.65 9.63 26.20
CA ASP A 541 3.40 10.04 27.41
C ASP A 541 2.76 11.24 28.12
N LEU A 542 1.94 12.03 27.41
CA LEU A 542 1.23 13.19 27.98
C LEU A 542 0.13 12.81 28.98
N TRP A 543 -0.33 11.56 28.97
CA TRP A 543 -1.37 11.09 29.89
C TRP A 543 -1.09 9.70 30.48
N GLU A 544 0.17 9.27 30.54
CA GLU A 544 0.55 8.05 31.25
C GLU A 544 0.08 8.10 32.71
N GLN A 545 -0.21 6.92 33.29
CA GLN A 545 -0.73 6.82 34.66
C GLN A 545 0.18 7.52 35.67
N GLY A 546 -0.38 8.45 36.44
CA GLY A 546 0.37 9.24 37.42
C GLY A 546 0.95 10.55 36.90
N ARG A 547 0.79 10.89 35.61
CA ARG A 547 1.14 12.22 35.09
C ARG A 547 0.23 13.31 35.64
N ALA A 548 0.83 14.47 35.88
CA ALA A 548 0.07 15.69 36.14
C ALA A 548 -0.77 16.05 34.91
N HIS A 549 -2.03 16.46 35.13
CA HIS A 549 -2.93 16.91 34.07
C HIS A 549 -3.27 15.87 32.97
N ALA A 550 -3.08 14.57 33.22
CA ALA A 550 -3.46 13.50 32.29
C ALA A 550 -4.94 13.58 31.86
N GLU A 551 -5.82 14.02 32.77
CA GLU A 551 -7.25 14.22 32.51
C GLU A 551 -7.54 15.27 31.42
N PHE A 552 -6.71 16.32 31.31
CA PHE A 552 -6.85 17.33 30.27
C PHE A 552 -6.62 16.72 28.88
N VAL A 553 -5.56 15.92 28.75
CA VAL A 553 -5.18 15.28 27.49
C VAL A 553 -6.18 14.19 27.11
N SER A 554 -6.61 13.38 28.09
CA SER A 554 -7.69 12.40 27.94
C SER A 554 -8.98 13.07 27.43
N ALA A 555 -9.42 14.17 28.07
CA ALA A 555 -10.62 14.90 27.66
C ALA A 555 -10.50 15.46 26.22
N GLY A 556 -9.33 15.99 25.85
CA GLY A 556 -9.07 16.49 24.51
C GLY A 556 -9.13 15.40 23.43
N LEU A 557 -8.60 14.21 23.70
CA LEU A 557 -8.67 13.06 22.80
C LEU A 557 -10.10 12.53 22.65
N VAL A 558 -10.83 12.42 23.76
CA VAL A 558 -12.25 12.03 23.73
C VAL A 558 -13.07 13.02 22.92
N LEU A 559 -12.85 14.33 23.12
CA LEU A 559 -13.52 15.37 22.36
C LEU A 559 -13.16 15.32 20.86
N ALA A 560 -11.88 15.16 20.53
CA ALA A 560 -11.44 15.01 19.14
C ALA A 560 -12.09 13.78 18.48
N GLY A 561 -12.09 12.63 19.17
CA GLY A 561 -12.74 11.40 18.71
C GLY A 561 -14.24 11.59 18.45
N LEU A 562 -14.95 12.25 19.37
CA LEU A 562 -16.38 12.58 19.21
C LEU A 562 -16.63 13.49 17.99
N LEU A 563 -15.82 14.53 17.79
CA LEU A 563 -15.93 15.42 16.63
C LEU A 563 -15.71 14.65 15.31
N ILE A 564 -14.76 13.71 15.29
CA ILE A 564 -14.50 12.85 14.12
C ILE A 564 -15.69 11.93 13.85
N ILE A 565 -16.28 11.31 14.88
CA ILE A 565 -17.49 10.48 14.74
C ILE A 565 -18.64 11.30 14.14
N LEU A 566 -18.87 12.51 14.66
CA LEU A 566 -19.90 13.42 14.14
C LEU A 566 -19.64 13.82 12.70
N PHE A 567 -18.37 14.05 12.32
CA PHE A 567 -17.97 14.30 10.94
C PHE A 567 -18.25 13.09 10.03
N GLY A 568 -17.84 11.88 10.43
CA GLY A 568 -18.12 10.65 9.70
C GLY A 568 -19.62 10.40 9.48
N ALA A 569 -20.43 10.66 10.52
CA ALA A 569 -21.89 10.59 10.42
C ALA A 569 -22.46 11.60 9.41
N GLY A 570 -22.03 12.86 9.42
CA GLY A 570 -22.53 13.80 8.40
C GLY A 570 -22.00 13.51 7.01
N LEU A 571 -20.78 12.97 6.87
CA LEU A 571 -20.24 12.52 5.59
C LEU A 571 -21.12 11.42 4.97
N HIS A 572 -21.61 10.49 5.80
CA HIS A 572 -22.56 9.44 5.40
C HIS A 572 -23.83 10.02 4.76
N TYR A 573 -24.40 11.05 5.38
CA TYR A 573 -25.62 11.70 4.90
C TYR A 573 -25.37 12.71 3.76
N ALA A 574 -24.19 13.31 3.69
CA ALA A 574 -23.81 14.29 2.67
C ALA A 574 -23.59 13.65 1.29
N MET A 575 -23.16 12.38 1.25
CA MET A 575 -22.82 11.67 0.02
C MET A 575 -23.70 10.43 -0.21
N PRO A 576 -25.03 10.61 -0.42
CA PRO A 576 -25.92 9.51 -0.71
C PRO A 576 -25.53 8.86 -2.05
N GLY A 577 -25.05 7.62 -2.00
CA GLY A 577 -24.65 6.84 -3.18
C GLY A 577 -23.15 6.55 -3.31
N GLN A 578 -22.30 7.09 -2.43
CA GLN A 578 -20.91 6.65 -2.31
C GLN A 578 -20.78 5.42 -1.39
N PRO A 579 -19.72 4.60 -1.55
CA PRO A 579 -19.45 3.49 -0.64
C PRO A 579 -19.36 4.00 0.80
N ARG A 580 -20.11 3.34 1.70
CA ARG A 580 -20.22 3.70 3.13
C ARG A 580 -18.89 3.58 3.87
N ASP A 581 -17.93 2.93 3.25
CA ASP A 581 -16.61 2.60 3.75
C ASP A 581 -15.86 3.84 4.23
N VAL A 582 -15.92 4.97 3.50
CA VAL A 582 -15.24 6.21 3.90
C VAL A 582 -15.85 6.81 5.17
N SER A 583 -17.17 6.91 5.26
CA SER A 583 -17.84 7.39 6.46
C SER A 583 -17.61 6.48 7.67
N LEU A 584 -17.55 5.17 7.43
CA LEU A 584 -17.29 4.17 8.45
C LEU A 584 -15.83 4.24 8.94
N ALA A 585 -14.87 4.43 8.04
CA ALA A 585 -13.46 4.60 8.38
C ALA A 585 -13.26 5.79 9.33
N PHE A 586 -13.83 6.96 9.01
CA PHE A 586 -13.80 8.12 9.92
C PHE A 586 -14.48 7.81 11.26
N ALA A 587 -15.63 7.14 11.26
CA ALA A 587 -16.30 6.79 12.51
C ALA A 587 -15.46 5.83 13.38
N LEU A 588 -14.86 4.80 12.77
CA LEU A 588 -13.97 3.86 13.45
C LEU A 588 -12.71 4.56 13.97
N TYR A 589 -12.12 5.46 13.19
CA TYR A 589 -10.99 6.29 13.60
C TYR A 589 -11.35 7.15 14.82
N GLY A 590 -12.50 7.82 14.79
CA GLY A 590 -12.97 8.62 15.91
C GLY A 590 -13.25 7.80 17.17
N VAL A 591 -13.84 6.61 17.04
CA VAL A 591 -14.03 5.66 18.16
C VAL A 591 -12.69 5.20 18.72
N ALA A 592 -11.71 4.95 17.85
CA ALA A 592 -10.39 4.50 18.25
C ALA A 592 -9.59 5.58 18.98
N ILE A 593 -9.59 6.82 18.48
CA ILE A 593 -9.01 7.97 19.19
C ILE A 593 -9.69 8.17 20.54
N MET A 594 -11.02 8.11 20.59
CA MET A 594 -11.77 8.19 21.84
C MET A 594 -11.38 7.06 22.81
N GLY A 595 -11.27 5.82 22.33
CA GLY A 595 -10.85 4.67 23.10
C GLY A 595 -9.43 4.84 23.67
N SER A 596 -8.49 5.36 22.87
CA SER A 596 -7.13 5.66 23.34
C SER A 596 -7.13 6.70 24.46
N GLY A 597 -8.00 7.72 24.39
CA GLY A 597 -8.15 8.73 25.44
C GLY A 597 -8.77 8.20 26.73
N VAL A 598 -9.67 7.20 26.65
CA VAL A 598 -10.31 6.59 27.83
C VAL A 598 -9.38 5.66 28.59
N PHE A 599 -8.57 4.86 27.88
CA PHE A 599 -7.66 3.90 28.50
C PHE A 599 -6.26 4.50 28.60
N GLN A 600 -5.76 4.70 29.82
CA GLN A 600 -4.42 5.24 30.06
C GLN A 600 -3.34 4.15 29.99
N ASP A 601 -2.20 4.46 29.39
CA ASP A 601 -1.01 3.58 29.34
C ASP A 601 -0.20 3.61 30.65
N TYR A 602 0.56 2.54 30.93
CA TYR A 602 1.40 2.42 32.13
C TYR A 602 2.79 3.05 31.93
N ALA A 603 3.40 3.48 33.03
CA ALA A 603 4.67 4.21 33.06
C ALA A 603 5.83 3.54 32.29
N SER A 604 6.50 4.37 31.50
CA SER A 604 7.90 4.27 31.02
C SER A 604 8.28 3.42 29.81
N ARG A 605 7.39 2.63 29.18
CA ARG A 605 7.69 1.98 27.89
C ARG A 605 6.45 1.78 27.01
N PRO A 606 6.19 2.68 26.03
CA PRO A 606 5.20 2.41 24.98
C PRO A 606 5.39 1.00 24.41
N GLY A 607 4.31 0.25 24.23
CA GLY A 607 4.34 -1.08 23.59
C GLY A 607 4.58 -2.29 24.51
N ARG A 608 4.88 -2.14 25.81
CA ARG A 608 4.91 -3.28 26.75
C ARG A 608 3.57 -3.46 27.48
N VAL A 609 2.89 -4.57 27.21
CA VAL A 609 1.55 -4.83 27.79
C VAL A 609 1.69 -5.49 29.17
N LEU A 610 1.53 -4.71 30.24
CA LEU A 610 1.60 -5.22 31.61
C LEU A 610 0.22 -5.55 32.22
N ASN A 611 -0.84 -4.87 31.78
CA ASN A 611 -2.20 -5.05 32.29
C ASN A 611 -3.26 -4.79 31.20
N LEU A 612 -4.52 -5.08 31.51
CA LEU A 612 -5.64 -4.95 30.56
C LEU A 612 -5.86 -3.50 30.08
N LYS A 613 -5.60 -2.48 30.91
CA LYS A 613 -5.78 -1.08 30.52
C LYS A 613 -4.75 -0.65 29.47
N GLY A 614 -3.48 -0.99 29.66
CA GLY A 614 -2.42 -0.75 28.68
C GLY A 614 -2.63 -1.54 27.38
N PHE A 615 -3.11 -2.80 27.48
CA PHE A 615 -3.51 -3.58 26.32
C PHE A 615 -4.59 -2.87 25.49
N LEU A 616 -5.65 -2.39 26.15
CA LEU A 616 -6.76 -1.71 25.50
C LEU A 616 -6.31 -0.37 24.90
N HIS A 617 -5.50 0.41 25.61
CA HIS A 617 -4.90 1.64 25.09
C HIS A 617 -4.14 1.40 23.78
N ASN A 618 -3.21 0.43 23.78
CA ASN A 618 -2.42 0.10 22.60
C ASN A 618 -3.33 -0.40 21.47
N THR A 619 -4.29 -1.28 21.79
CA THR A 619 -5.23 -1.81 20.80
C THR A 619 -6.02 -0.69 20.11
N TRP A 620 -6.55 0.27 20.88
CA TRP A 620 -7.28 1.40 20.31
C TRP A 620 -6.37 2.33 19.51
N SER A 621 -5.14 2.58 19.97
CA SER A 621 -4.16 3.37 19.22
C SER A 621 -3.81 2.71 17.88
N TRP A 622 -3.62 1.39 17.85
CA TRP A 622 -3.43 0.62 16.62
C TRP A 622 -4.65 0.64 15.70
N LEU A 623 -5.86 0.53 16.26
CA LEU A 623 -7.10 0.67 15.48
C LEU A 623 -7.24 2.08 14.87
N ALA A 624 -6.75 3.12 15.56
CA ALA A 624 -6.75 4.47 15.02
C ALA A 624 -5.80 4.56 13.81
N VAL A 625 -4.59 4.03 13.91
CA VAL A 625 -3.65 3.97 12.77
C VAL A 625 -4.23 3.14 11.62
N GLY A 626 -4.76 1.96 11.92
CA GLY A 626 -5.27 1.02 10.91
C GLY A 626 -6.59 1.42 10.25
N SER A 627 -7.38 2.32 10.84
CA SER A 627 -8.64 2.80 10.24
C SER A 627 -8.42 3.90 9.20
N LEU A 628 -7.20 4.45 9.11
CA LEU A 628 -6.80 5.41 8.07
C LEU A 628 -6.11 4.73 6.86
N MET A 629 -5.81 3.43 6.96
CA MET A 629 -5.28 2.56 5.89
C MET A 629 -6.41 1.80 5.20
#